data_AF-A0A5B6YVR9-F1
#
_entry.id   AF-A0A5B6YVR9-F1
#
_cell.length_a   1.000
_cell.length_b   1.000
_cell.length_c   1.000
_cell.angle_alpha   90.00
_cell.angle_beta   90.00
_cell.angle_gamma   90.00
#
_symmetry.space_group_name_H-M   'P 1'
#
loop_
_entity.id
_entity.type
_entity.pdbx_description
1 polymer ?
#
loop_
_entity_poly.entity_id
_entity_poly.type
_entity_poly.pdbx_seq_one_letter_code
_entity_poly.pdbx_strand_id
1 'polypeptide(L)'
;VGPLVALAFKLEEGRFGQLTYLRIYEGVIRKGDFIININTGKKIKVPRLVRMHSDEMEDIQEAHAGQIVAVFGVDCASGDTFTDGSVRYTMTSMNVPEPVMSLAISPVSKDSGGQFSKALNRFQKEDP
;
A
#
# COMPACT_ATOMS: atom_id res chain seq x y z
N VAL A 1 7.50 17.46 -15.67
CA VAL A 1 6.71 16.41 -14.99
C VAL A 1 6.40 16.94 -13.60
N GLY A 2 5.13 16.91 -13.18
CA GLY A 2 4.72 17.38 -11.85
C GLY A 2 5.23 16.44 -10.73
N PRO A 3 5.06 16.84 -9.46
CA PRO A 3 5.39 15.99 -8.30
C PRO A 3 4.71 14.62 -8.38
N LEU A 4 5.38 13.57 -7.91
CA LEU A 4 4.72 12.27 -7.76
C LEU A 4 3.66 12.34 -6.67
N VAL A 5 2.45 11.89 -7.00
CA VAL A 5 1.36 11.66 -6.05
C VAL A 5 0.71 10.33 -6.40
N ALA A 6 0.75 9.39 -5.46
CA ALA A 6 0.13 8.09 -5.62
C ALA A 6 -0.62 7.66 -4.35
N LEU A 7 -1.74 6.95 -4.53
CA LEU A 7 -2.54 6.40 -3.45
C LEU A 7 -2.43 4.88 -3.43
N ALA A 8 -2.07 4.31 -2.28
CA ALA A 8 -2.25 2.88 -2.04
C ALA A 8 -3.72 2.59 -1.78
N PHE A 9 -4.32 1.71 -2.57
CA PHE A 9 -5.76 1.41 -2.45
C PHE A 9 -6.07 -0.08 -2.24
N LYS A 10 -5.09 -0.95 -2.47
CA LYS A 10 -5.25 -2.39 -2.25
C LYS A 10 -3.90 -2.99 -1.86
N LEU A 11 -3.92 -3.82 -0.82
CA LEU A 11 -2.79 -4.64 -0.41
C LEU A 11 -3.12 -6.11 -0.67
N GLU A 12 -2.16 -6.85 -1.17
CA GLU A 12 -2.31 -8.28 -1.44
C GLU A 12 -1.05 -9.00 -0.97
N GLU A 13 -1.15 -9.89 0.02
CA GLU A 13 -0.03 -10.76 0.36
C GLU A 13 0.02 -11.95 -0.60
N GLY A 14 1.06 -11.99 -1.42
CA GLY A 14 1.38 -13.14 -2.24
C GLY A 14 2.52 -13.97 -1.66
N ARG A 15 2.87 -15.05 -2.35
CA ARG A 15 4.02 -15.92 -2.02
C ARG A 15 5.36 -15.17 -1.96
N PHE A 16 5.46 -14.03 -2.63
CA PHE A 16 6.68 -13.21 -2.74
C PHE A 16 6.66 -11.96 -1.85
N GLY A 17 5.71 -11.88 -0.91
CA GLY A 17 5.53 -10.74 -0.01
C GLY A 17 4.32 -9.88 -0.37
N GLN A 18 4.19 -8.75 0.33
CA GLN A 18 3.12 -7.80 0.13
C GLN A 18 3.29 -7.06 -1.22
N LEU A 19 2.24 -7.14 -2.03
CA LEU A 19 2.03 -6.39 -3.24
C LEU A 19 1.08 -5.22 -2.93
N THR A 20 1.57 -4.00 -3.12
CA THR A 20 0.80 -2.78 -2.88
C THR A 20 0.38 -2.19 -4.21
N TYR A 21 -0.91 -2.09 -4.46
CA TYR A 21 -1.46 -1.44 -5.65
C TYR A 21 -1.57 0.07 -5.43
N LEU A 22 -0.99 0.81 -6.36
CA LEU A 22 -0.94 2.26 -6.37
C LEU A 22 -1.71 2.81 -7.56
N ARG A 23 -2.51 3.84 -7.32
CA ARG A 23 -3.05 4.71 -8.36
C ARG A 23 -2.20 5.98 -8.42
N ILE A 24 -1.62 6.28 -9.57
CA ILE A 24 -0.83 7.50 -9.77
C ILE A 24 -1.77 8.61 -10.22
N TYR A 25 -1.81 9.70 -9.47
CA TYR A 25 -2.64 10.87 -9.77
C TYR A 25 -1.84 11.98 -10.45
N GLU A 26 -0.59 12.14 -10.05
CA GLU A 26 0.31 13.14 -10.62
C GLU A 26 1.73 12.57 -10.70
N GLY A 27 2.50 13.09 -11.66
CA GLY A 27 3.92 12.76 -11.81
C GLY A 27 4.16 11.38 -12.41
N VAL A 28 5.35 10.85 -12.11
CA VAL A 28 5.86 9.59 -12.64
C VAL A 28 6.58 8.86 -11.51
N ILE A 29 6.38 7.54 -11.41
CA ILE A 29 7.13 6.66 -10.53
C ILE A 29 8.03 5.76 -11.37
N ARG A 30 9.30 5.62 -10.99
CA ARG A 30 10.24 4.71 -11.65
C ARG A 30 10.76 3.64 -10.71
N LYS A 31 11.13 2.50 -11.30
CA LYS A 31 11.89 1.48 -10.59
C LYS A 31 13.20 2.09 -10.11
N GLY A 32 13.48 1.93 -8.82
CA GLY A 32 14.67 2.46 -8.15
C GLY A 32 14.48 3.82 -7.49
N ASP A 33 13.37 4.51 -7.76
CA ASP A 33 13.06 5.79 -7.11
C ASP A 33 12.86 5.63 -5.61
N PHE A 34 13.04 6.73 -4.88
CA PHE A 34 12.65 6.82 -3.48
C PHE A 34 11.36 7.62 -3.37
N ILE A 35 10.33 7.00 -2.83
CA ILE A 35 9.04 7.61 -2.51
C ILE A 35 8.91 7.76 -1.00
N ILE A 36 8.07 8.68 -0.55
CA ILE A 36 7.82 8.96 0.85
C ILE A 36 6.34 8.68 1.14
N ASN A 37 6.08 7.83 2.12
CA ASN A 37 4.74 7.68 2.67
C ASN A 37 4.44 8.92 3.54
N ILE A 38 3.41 9.68 3.19
CA ILE A 38 3.06 10.94 3.86
C ILE A 38 2.56 10.71 5.28
N ASN A 39 1.80 9.64 5.50
CA ASN A 39 1.22 9.31 6.80
C ASN A 39 2.29 8.92 7.82
N THR A 40 3.29 8.14 7.40
CA THR A 40 4.34 7.62 8.29
C THR A 40 5.66 8.40 8.22
N GLY A 41 5.85 9.23 7.19
CA GLY A 41 7.11 9.91 6.88
C GLY A 41 8.24 8.99 6.40
N LYS A 42 7.97 7.68 6.23
CA LYS A 42 9.00 6.70 5.84
C LYS A 42 9.38 6.87 4.37
N LYS A 43 10.68 6.98 4.11
CA LYS A 43 11.26 6.96 2.77
C LYS A 43 11.51 5.52 2.33
N ILE A 44 10.95 5.14 1.19
CA ILE A 44 10.90 3.77 0.69
C ILE A 44 11.48 3.77 -0.73
N LYS A 45 12.40 2.84 -1.00
CA LYS A 45 12.88 2.60 -2.36
C LYS A 45 11.86 1.74 -3.10
N VAL A 46 11.63 1.99 -4.39
CA VAL A 46 10.78 1.17 -5.25
C VAL A 46 11.65 0.06 -5.87
N PRO A 47 11.68 -1.17 -5.33
CA PRO A 47 12.61 -2.20 -5.83
C PRO A 47 12.14 -2.79 -7.17
N ARG A 48 10.83 -2.94 -7.33
CA ARG A 48 10.19 -3.58 -8.48
C ARG A 48 8.82 -2.95 -8.68
N LEU A 49 8.55 -2.56 -9.92
CA LEU A 49 7.31 -1.95 -10.35
C LEU A 49 6.69 -2.87 -11.40
N VAL A 50 5.43 -3.24 -11.21
CA VAL A 50 4.72 -4.14 -12.12
C VAL A 50 3.39 -3.57 -12.54
N ARG A 51 2.96 -3.93 -13.74
CA ARG A 51 1.60 -3.74 -14.23
C ARG A 51 0.91 -5.10 -14.25
N MET A 52 -0.27 -5.17 -13.65
CA MET A 52 -1.09 -6.38 -13.63
C MET A 52 -2.04 -6.36 -14.81
N HIS A 53 -1.94 -7.37 -15.67
CA HIS A 53 -2.94 -7.71 -16.68
C HIS A 53 -3.85 -8.83 -16.14
N SER A 54 -4.81 -9.28 -16.93
CA SER A 54 -5.82 -10.27 -16.49
C SER A 54 -5.20 -11.60 -16.02
N ASP A 55 -4.11 -12.02 -16.66
CA ASP A 55 -3.43 -13.29 -16.44
C ASP A 55 -1.90 -13.17 -16.35
N GLU A 56 -1.36 -11.98 -16.60
CA GLU A 56 0.08 -11.74 -16.66
C GLU A 56 0.54 -10.59 -15.75
N MET A 57 1.74 -10.73 -15.21
CA MET A 57 2.45 -9.70 -14.45
C MET A 57 3.60 -9.15 -15.31
N GLU A 58 3.48 -7.90 -15.73
CA GLU A 58 4.47 -7.22 -16.56
C GLU A 58 5.41 -6.36 -15.70
N ASP A 59 6.72 -6.64 -15.73
CA ASP A 59 7.72 -5.76 -15.13
C ASP A 59 7.90 -4.49 -15.97
N ILE A 60 7.73 -3.32 -15.33
CA ILE A 60 7.84 -2.02 -16.00
C ILE A 60 8.92 -1.15 -15.34
N GLN A 61 9.52 -0.25 -16.11
CA GLN A 61 10.54 0.67 -15.60
C GLN A 61 9.95 1.96 -15.02
N GLU A 62 8.83 2.42 -15.57
CA GLU A 62 8.16 3.64 -15.13
C GLU A 62 6.66 3.58 -15.35
N ALA A 63 5.93 4.39 -14.59
CA ALA A 63 4.50 4.58 -14.74
C ALA A 63 4.11 6.04 -14.50
N HIS A 64 3.09 6.49 -15.23
CA HIS A 64 2.68 7.89 -15.34
C HIS A 64 1.34 8.13 -14.65
N ALA A 65 1.04 9.40 -14.39
CA ALA A 65 -0.27 9.85 -13.94
C ALA A 65 -1.42 9.21 -14.75
N GLY A 66 -2.44 8.73 -14.04
CA GLY A 66 -3.57 8.00 -14.60
C GLY A 66 -3.38 6.49 -14.72
N GLN A 67 -2.20 5.95 -14.41
CA GLN A 67 -1.96 4.50 -14.43
C GLN A 67 -2.16 3.87 -13.04
N ILE A 68 -2.55 2.59 -13.05
CA ILE A 68 -2.54 1.71 -11.88
C ILE A 68 -1.37 0.75 -12.03
N VAL A 69 -0.60 0.61 -10.96
CA VAL A 69 0.59 -0.24 -10.89
C VAL A 69 0.65 -0.91 -9.54
N ALA A 70 1.50 -1.91 -9.41
CA ALA A 70 1.80 -2.51 -8.13
C ALA A 70 3.29 -2.50 -7.83
N VAL A 71 3.63 -2.39 -6.54
CA VAL A 71 5.00 -2.35 -6.02
C VAL A 71 5.17 -3.42 -4.96
N PHE A 72 6.35 -4.05 -4.95
CA PHE A 72 6.69 -5.09 -3.99
C PHE A 72 7.43 -4.52 -2.78
N GLY A 73 7.15 -5.07 -1.60
CA GLY A 73 7.94 -4.82 -0.39
C GLY A 73 7.79 -3.42 0.19
N VAL A 74 6.65 -2.78 -0.07
CA VAL A 74 6.29 -1.47 0.48
C VAL A 74 5.38 -1.68 1.69
N ASP A 75 5.92 -1.46 2.89
CA ASP A 75 5.14 -1.47 4.12
C ASP A 75 4.28 -0.19 4.21
N CYS A 76 2.97 -0.38 4.13
CA CYS A 76 1.95 0.68 4.18
C CYS A 76 0.59 0.07 4.49
N ALA A 77 -0.37 0.93 4.83
CA ALA A 77 -1.78 0.61 4.92
C ALA A 77 -2.52 1.04 3.64
N SER A 78 -3.68 0.43 3.38
CA SER A 78 -4.62 0.96 2.39
C SER A 78 -4.99 2.39 2.76
N GLY A 79 -5.07 3.27 1.76
CA GLY A 79 -5.33 4.70 1.95
C GLY A 79 -4.08 5.56 2.16
N ASP A 80 -2.89 4.97 2.31
CA ASP A 80 -1.66 5.75 2.42
C ASP A 80 -1.32 6.49 1.12
N THR A 81 -0.87 7.74 1.26
CA THR A 81 -0.41 8.56 0.15
C THR A 81 1.11 8.53 0.03
N PHE A 82 1.61 8.37 -1.19
CA PHE A 82 3.03 8.39 -1.54
C PHE A 82 3.37 9.59 -2.41
N THR A 83 4.47 10.26 -2.09
CA THR A 83 5.02 11.36 -2.91
C THR A 83 6.52 11.21 -3.14
N ASP A 84 7.10 12.02 -4.02
CA ASP A 84 8.56 12.15 -4.18
C ASP A 84 9.22 13.01 -3.07
N GLY A 85 8.44 13.51 -2.11
CA GLY A 85 8.87 14.38 -1.03
C GLY A 85 8.86 15.87 -1.35
N SER A 86 8.55 16.27 -2.59
CA SER A 86 8.41 17.69 -2.96
C SER A 86 7.13 18.32 -2.42
N VAL A 87 6.09 17.50 -2.20
CA VAL A 87 4.79 17.91 -1.67
C VAL A 87 4.42 17.10 -0.44
N ARG A 88 3.65 17.73 0.46
CA ARG A 88 3.18 17.17 1.73
C ARG A 88 1.67 17.32 1.90
N TYR A 89 0.91 16.75 0.98
CA TYR A 89 -0.53 16.57 1.16
C TYR A 89 -0.88 15.09 1.11
N THR A 90 -1.93 14.72 1.84
CA THR A 90 -2.50 13.38 1.84
C THR A 90 -3.80 13.39 1.02
N MET A 91 -4.06 12.30 0.31
CA MET A 91 -5.29 12.08 -0.43
C MET A 91 -6.41 11.49 0.42
N THR A 92 -6.09 11.05 1.64
CA THR A 92 -7.04 10.52 2.62
C THR A 92 -7.22 11.49 3.78
N SER A 93 -8.46 11.59 4.25
CA SER A 93 -8.77 12.38 5.44
C SER A 93 -8.07 11.80 6.67
N MET A 94 -7.64 12.67 7.59
CA MET A 94 -7.08 12.25 8.88
C MET A 94 -8.13 11.62 9.82
N ASN A 95 -9.41 11.60 9.41
CA ASN A 95 -10.51 11.09 10.22
C ASN A 95 -10.88 9.66 9.82
N VAL A 96 -10.31 8.67 10.51
CA VAL A 96 -10.81 7.29 10.47
C VAL A 96 -12.08 7.24 11.36
N PRO A 97 -13.23 6.83 10.82
CA PRO A 97 -14.47 6.82 11.59
C PRO A 97 -14.39 5.79 12.73
N GLU A 98 -14.96 6.12 13.88
CA GLU A 98 -15.06 5.13 14.97
C GLU A 98 -15.97 3.96 14.56
N PRO A 99 -15.57 2.71 14.86
CA PRO A 99 -16.39 1.55 14.54
C PRO A 99 -17.70 1.59 15.34
N VAL A 100 -18.83 1.59 14.63
CA VAL A 100 -20.17 1.64 15.25
C VAL A 100 -20.65 0.28 15.79
N MET A 101 -19.92 -0.80 15.47
CA MET A 101 -20.21 -2.16 15.92
C MET A 101 -18.89 -2.88 16.25
N SER A 102 -18.95 -3.80 17.21
CA SER A 102 -17.82 -4.64 17.60
C SER A 102 -18.24 -6.11 17.72
N LEU A 103 -17.26 -7.01 17.49
CA LEU A 103 -17.45 -8.45 17.60
C LEU A 103 -16.34 -9.04 18.47
N ALA A 104 -16.73 -9.87 19.44
CA ALA A 104 -15.78 -10.63 20.26
C ALA A 104 -15.46 -11.95 19.56
N ILE A 105 -14.16 -12.20 19.35
CA ILE A 105 -13.64 -13.41 18.72
C ILE A 105 -12.47 -13.95 19.55
N SER A 106 -12.41 -15.27 19.72
CA SER A 106 -11.35 -15.96 20.46
C SER A 106 -10.78 -17.13 19.65
N PRO A 107 -9.46 -17.37 19.72
CA PRO A 107 -8.86 -18.52 19.07
C PRO A 107 -9.31 -19.82 19.77
N VAL A 108 -9.59 -20.85 18.98
CA VAL A 108 -10.09 -22.15 19.48
C VAL A 108 -9.05 -22.88 20.33
N SER A 109 -7.76 -22.73 20.03
CA SER A 109 -6.66 -23.28 20.83
C SER A 109 -5.61 -22.22 21.17
N LYS A 110 -4.86 -22.47 22.25
CA LYS A 110 -3.74 -21.61 22.66
C LYS A 110 -2.63 -21.58 21.61
N ASP A 111 -2.39 -22.68 20.92
CA ASP A 111 -1.35 -22.81 19.89
C ASP A 111 -1.65 -21.97 18.64
N SER A 112 -2.93 -21.65 18.38
CA SER A 112 -3.35 -20.79 17.27
C SER A 112 -3.19 -19.29 17.54
N GLY A 113 -2.84 -18.87 18.76
CA GLY A 113 -2.75 -17.46 19.13
C GLY A 113 -1.80 -16.64 18.25
N GLY A 114 -0.64 -17.21 17.89
CA GLY A 114 0.34 -16.55 17.02
C GLY A 114 -0.13 -16.33 15.58
N GLN A 115 -0.90 -17.27 15.03
CA GLN A 115 -1.49 -17.14 13.68
C GLN A 115 -2.65 -16.15 13.70
N PHE A 116 -3.46 -16.19 14.75
CA PHE A 116 -4.59 -15.28 14.95
C PHE A 116 -4.16 -13.81 14.99
N SER A 117 -3.15 -13.47 15.80
CA SER A 117 -2.64 -12.10 15.87
C SER A 117 -2.04 -11.61 14.54
N LYS A 118 -1.40 -12.50 13.76
CA LYS A 118 -0.89 -12.15 12.43
C LYS A 118 -2.01 -11.84 11.45
N ALA A 119 -3.07 -12.65 11.44
CA ALA A 119 -4.23 -12.44 10.58
C ALA A 119 -4.94 -11.11 10.89
N LEU A 120 -5.12 -10.78 12.17
CA LEU A 120 -5.73 -9.49 12.57
C LEU A 120 -4.90 -8.28 12.14
N ASN A 121 -3.58 -8.33 12.34
CA ASN A 121 -2.70 -7.24 11.90
C ASN A 121 -2.74 -7.05 10.38
N ARG A 122 -2.86 -8.13 9.61
CA ARG A 122 -3.02 -8.04 8.16
C ARG A 122 -4.33 -7.37 7.79
N PHE A 123 -5.43 -7.79 8.41
CA PHE A 123 -6.75 -7.23 8.16
C PHE A 123 -6.78 -5.73 8.46
N GLN A 124 -6.19 -5.31 9.58
CA GLN A 124 -6.08 -3.90 9.96
C GLN A 124 -5.26 -3.05 8.97
N LYS A 125 -4.29 -3.64 8.26
CA LYS A 125 -3.55 -2.91 7.22
C LYS A 125 -4.35 -2.78 5.92
N GLU A 126 -5.14 -3.81 5.60
CA GLU A 126 -6.01 -3.81 4.42
C GLU A 126 -7.19 -2.84 4.60
N ASP A 127 -7.70 -2.71 5.82
CA ASP A 127 -8.83 -1.85 6.22
C ASP A 127 -8.52 -1.15 7.57
N PRO A 128 -7.89 0.05 7.54
CA PRO A 128 -7.52 0.80 8.74
C PRO A 128 -8.68 1.58 9.37
#